data_AF-A0A7W8NRJ0-F1
#
_entry.id   AF-A0A7W8NRJ0-F1
#
_cell.length_a   1.000
_cell.length_b   1.000
_cell.length_c   1.000
_cell.angle_alpha   90.00
_cell.angle_beta   90.00
_cell.angle_gamma   90.00
#
_symmetry.space_group_name_H-M   'P 1'
#
loop_
_entity.id
_entity.type
_entity.pdbx_description
1 polymer ?
#
loop_
_entity_poly.entity_id
_entity_poly.type
_entity_poly.pdbx_seq_one_letter_code
_entity_poly.pdbx_strand_id
1 'polypeptide(L)'
;MITHLDGIVLGPLNLSWSSLTLALGLLTWFGVARFPGAQRAALVTLVVARLWAALPGLDDARPLAEHLLDIVDVRRGSWAWAPGLGAGLVTLWFIQRRPTAGVIRAVALTVLAATVPLVLRPVPAATAATLPSTALPLLAAGAALTPPPLQALPRPGVVNFWATWCPPCRAELPLLASAMAQGEPIALVNVGESGADVQAFLRDHRLDVDSWLGGERFSVPLQVSGFPTTLAVNAAGRIVARHLGPLSGAQLQSLLALAKGAP
;
A
#
# COMPACT_ATOMS: atom_id res chain seq x y z
N MET A 1 -8.14 -3.26 -35.56
CA MET A 1 -9.54 -2.80 -35.44
C MET A 1 -10.23 -3.78 -34.51
N ILE A 2 -10.26 -3.48 -33.21
CA ILE A 2 -10.81 -4.36 -32.15
C ILE A 2 -12.06 -3.65 -31.64
N THR A 3 -13.23 -4.20 -31.95
CA THR A 3 -14.53 -3.69 -31.51
C THR A 3 -14.75 -4.08 -30.05
N HIS A 4 -14.75 -3.09 -29.16
CA HIS A 4 -15.25 -3.23 -27.79
C HIS A 4 -16.76 -3.48 -27.84
N LEU A 5 -17.20 -4.66 -27.42
CA LEU A 5 -18.62 -5.02 -27.25
C LEU A 5 -19.11 -4.46 -25.91
N ASP A 6 -19.55 -3.20 -25.88
CA ASP A 6 -19.95 -2.51 -24.63
C ASP A 6 -21.39 -2.84 -24.13
N GLY A 7 -22.10 -3.77 -24.76
CA GLY A 7 -23.42 -4.21 -24.29
C GLY A 7 -24.17 -5.15 -25.22
N ILE A 8 -25.43 -5.43 -24.87
CA ILE A 8 -26.37 -6.23 -25.65
C ILE A 8 -27.42 -5.29 -26.26
N VAL A 9 -27.57 -5.35 -27.58
CA VAL A 9 -28.60 -4.58 -28.31
C VAL A 9 -29.80 -5.49 -28.59
N LEU A 10 -30.96 -5.15 -28.02
CA LEU A 10 -32.23 -5.84 -28.20
C LEU A 10 -33.22 -4.90 -28.89
N GLY A 11 -33.23 -4.93 -30.23
CA GLY A 11 -34.08 -4.04 -31.02
C GLY A 11 -33.75 -2.55 -30.78
N PRO A 12 -34.72 -1.67 -30.49
CA PRO A 12 -34.46 -0.25 -30.23
C PRO A 12 -33.80 0.03 -28.87
N LEU A 13 -33.62 -0.99 -28.02
CA LEU A 13 -33.03 -0.85 -26.68
C LEU A 13 -31.57 -1.31 -26.69
N ASN A 14 -30.66 -0.39 -26.33
CA ASN A 14 -29.24 -0.70 -26.08
C ASN A 14 -29.00 -0.84 -24.57
N LEU A 15 -28.68 -2.06 -24.11
CA LEU A 15 -28.39 -2.35 -22.71
C LEU A 15 -26.88 -2.51 -22.53
N SER A 16 -26.25 -1.51 -21.92
CA SER A 16 -24.84 -1.59 -21.54
C SER A 16 -24.59 -2.66 -20.48
N TRP A 17 -23.37 -3.21 -20.43
CA TRP A 17 -22.97 -4.13 -19.36
C TRP A 17 -23.14 -3.54 -17.95
N SER A 18 -22.96 -2.22 -17.80
CA SER A 18 -23.20 -1.49 -16.55
C SER A 18 -24.69 -1.50 -16.14
N SER A 19 -25.61 -1.40 -17.10
CA SER A 19 -27.05 -1.42 -16.82
C SER A 19 -27.52 -2.83 -16.42
N LEU A 20 -26.99 -3.86 -17.08
CA LEU A 20 -27.31 -5.26 -16.79
C LEU A 20 -26.79 -5.70 -15.40
N THR A 21 -25.57 -5.32 -15.05
CA THR A 21 -24.99 -5.61 -13.72
C THR A 21 -25.76 -4.93 -12.59
N LEU A 22 -26.21 -3.70 -12.80
CA LEU A 22 -27.06 -2.99 -11.84
C LEU A 22 -28.42 -3.65 -11.67
N ALA A 23 -29.07 -4.05 -12.77
CA ALA A 23 -30.36 -4.74 -12.72
C ALA A 23 -30.27 -6.10 -11.99
N LEU A 24 -29.24 -6.89 -12.28
CA LEU A 24 -28.98 -8.16 -11.58
C LEU A 24 -28.70 -7.92 -10.09
N GLY A 25 -27.90 -6.91 -9.74
CA GLY A 25 -27.61 -6.54 -8.35
C GLY A 25 -28.88 -6.21 -7.56
N LEU A 26 -29.79 -5.43 -8.15
CA LEU A 26 -31.08 -5.08 -7.53
C LEU A 26 -31.97 -6.31 -7.35
N LEU A 27 -32.10 -7.17 -8.36
CA LEU A 27 -32.89 -8.40 -8.27
C LEU A 27 -32.35 -9.33 -7.18
N THR A 28 -31.03 -9.49 -7.10
CA THR A 28 -30.38 -10.29 -6.06
C THR A 28 -30.64 -9.71 -4.67
N TRP A 29 -30.55 -8.38 -4.53
CA TRP A 29 -30.84 -7.68 -3.28
C TRP A 29 -32.28 -7.87 -2.81
N PHE A 30 -33.27 -7.65 -3.70
CA PHE A 30 -34.68 -7.84 -3.35
C PHE A 30 -35.03 -9.30 -3.04
N GLY A 31 -34.38 -10.27 -3.70
CA GLY A 31 -34.51 -11.69 -3.39
C GLY A 31 -33.98 -12.04 -2.00
N VAL A 32 -32.78 -11.55 -1.65
CA VAL A 32 -32.15 -11.80 -0.34
C VAL A 32 -32.87 -11.05 0.79
N ALA A 33 -33.36 -9.84 0.54
CA ALA A 33 -34.08 -9.02 1.51
C ALA A 33 -35.41 -9.64 1.99
N ARG A 34 -35.94 -10.64 1.29
CA ARG A 34 -37.17 -11.36 1.66
C ARG A 34 -36.97 -12.30 2.87
N PHE A 35 -35.74 -12.65 3.22
CA PHE A 35 -35.45 -13.53 4.35
C PHE A 35 -35.33 -12.76 5.67
N PRO A 36 -36.07 -13.14 6.73
CA PRO A 36 -35.93 -12.53 8.05
C PRO A 36 -34.50 -12.63 8.55
N GLY A 37 -33.85 -11.50 8.81
CA GLY A 37 -32.48 -11.44 9.33
C GLY A 37 -31.37 -11.42 8.28
N ALA A 38 -31.65 -11.57 6.98
CA ALA A 38 -30.63 -11.51 5.93
C ALA A 38 -29.91 -10.17 5.85
N GLN A 39 -30.63 -9.06 6.02
CA GLN A 39 -30.02 -7.73 6.11
C GLN A 39 -29.07 -7.61 7.30
N ARG A 40 -29.45 -8.15 8.46
CA ARG A 40 -28.60 -8.15 9.66
C ARG A 40 -27.36 -9.02 9.47
N ALA A 41 -27.51 -10.18 8.85
CA ALA A 41 -26.39 -11.07 8.54
C ALA A 41 -25.43 -10.47 7.52
N ALA A 42 -25.94 -9.78 6.49
CA ALA A 42 -25.13 -9.07 5.52
C ALA A 42 -24.35 -7.92 6.17
N LEU A 43 -25.00 -7.14 7.04
CA LEU A 43 -24.33 -6.09 7.81
C LEU A 43 -23.24 -6.66 8.73
N VAL A 44 -23.55 -7.73 9.47
CA VAL A 44 -22.54 -8.39 10.33
C VAL A 44 -21.39 -8.95 9.50
N THR A 45 -21.67 -9.55 8.35
CA THR A 45 -20.65 -10.03 7.41
C THR A 45 -19.70 -8.91 7.00
N LEU A 46 -20.26 -7.77 6.59
CA LEU A 46 -19.48 -6.63 6.13
C LEU A 46 -18.66 -6.00 7.25
N VAL A 47 -19.27 -5.80 8.43
CA VAL A 47 -18.61 -5.20 9.59
C VAL A 47 -17.49 -6.11 10.09
N VAL A 48 -17.72 -7.41 10.22
CA VAL A 48 -16.69 -8.36 10.68
C VAL A 48 -15.60 -8.53 9.64
N ALA A 49 -15.94 -8.63 8.35
CA ALA A 49 -14.94 -8.69 7.28
C ALA A 49 -14.04 -7.45 7.27
N ARG A 50 -14.60 -6.27 7.59
CA ARG A 50 -13.85 -5.02 7.62
C ARG A 50 -13.02 -4.87 8.89
N LEU A 51 -13.62 -5.08 10.06
CA LEU A 51 -12.91 -5.01 11.33
C LEU A 51 -11.76 -6.00 11.37
N TRP A 52 -11.98 -7.24 10.93
CA TRP A 52 -10.94 -8.27 10.92
C TRP A 52 -9.81 -7.95 9.95
N ALA A 53 -10.11 -7.30 8.82
CA ALA A 53 -9.08 -6.81 7.91
C ALA A 53 -8.28 -5.62 8.49
N ALA A 54 -8.88 -4.84 9.39
CA ALA A 54 -8.26 -3.69 10.05
C ALA A 54 -7.50 -4.06 11.34
N LEU A 55 -7.82 -5.18 11.99
CA LEU A 55 -7.19 -5.64 13.24
C LEU A 55 -5.65 -5.68 13.19
N PRO A 56 -4.99 -6.22 12.14
CA PRO A 56 -3.53 -6.26 12.07
C PRO A 56 -2.87 -4.88 12.00
N GLY A 57 -3.64 -3.83 11.67
CA GLY A 57 -3.15 -2.46 11.63
C GLY A 57 -3.17 -1.75 12.98
N LEU A 58 -3.78 -2.33 14.03
CA LEU A 58 -3.89 -1.71 15.36
C LEU A 58 -2.62 -1.83 16.22
N ASP A 59 -1.66 -2.64 15.81
CA ASP A 59 -0.39 -2.83 16.53
C ASP A 59 0.64 -1.72 16.21
N ASP A 60 0.32 -0.81 15.30
CA ASP A 60 1.15 0.33 14.95
C ASP A 60 0.97 1.48 15.96
N ALA A 61 2.03 2.23 16.25
CA ALA A 61 2.01 3.40 17.14
C ALA A 61 1.31 4.64 16.52
N ARG A 62 0.28 4.42 15.71
CA ARG A 62 -0.48 5.48 15.02
C ARG A 62 -1.60 6.02 15.91
N PRO A 63 -1.98 7.30 15.75
CA PRO A 63 -3.08 7.88 16.51
C PRO A 63 -4.40 7.17 16.19
N LEU A 64 -5.23 6.94 17.23
CA LEU A 64 -6.50 6.22 17.15
C LEU A 64 -7.44 6.74 16.06
N ALA A 65 -7.41 8.05 15.77
CA ALA A 65 -8.22 8.68 14.73
C ALA A 65 -7.94 8.12 13.32
N GLU A 66 -6.69 7.79 13.00
CA GLU A 66 -6.32 7.22 11.70
C GLU A 66 -6.76 5.76 11.59
N HIS A 67 -6.68 4.99 12.67
CA HIS A 67 -7.23 3.64 12.72
C HIS A 67 -8.75 3.62 12.55
N LEU A 68 -9.45 4.59 13.14
CA LEU A 68 -10.90 4.75 12.96
C LEU A 68 -11.25 5.10 11.51
N LEU A 69 -10.46 5.97 10.87
CA LEU A 69 -10.62 6.31 9.46
C LEU A 69 -10.33 5.11 8.55
N ASP A 70 -9.34 4.28 8.88
CA ASP A 70 -9.04 3.05 8.16
C ASP A 70 -10.20 2.03 8.24
N ILE A 71 -10.88 1.92 9.38
CA ILE A 71 -12.07 1.06 9.50
C ILE A 71 -13.20 1.56 8.59
N VAL A 72 -13.35 2.88 8.43
CA VAL A 72 -14.44 3.51 7.65
C VAL A 72 -14.10 3.62 6.15
N ASP A 73 -12.83 3.65 5.74
CA ASP A 73 -12.44 3.79 4.33
C ASP A 73 -12.56 2.46 3.56
N VAL A 74 -13.76 2.18 3.09
CA VAL A 74 -14.16 0.98 2.31
C VAL A 74 -13.35 0.79 1.02
N ARG A 75 -12.63 1.82 0.55
CA ARG A 75 -11.91 1.82 -0.75
C ARG A 75 -10.53 1.15 -0.72
N ARG A 76 -9.94 0.88 0.46
CA ARG A 76 -8.54 0.41 0.59
C ARG A 76 -8.30 -1.10 0.40
N GLY A 77 -9.27 -1.85 -0.12
CA GLY A 77 -9.01 -3.11 -0.84
C GLY A 77 -8.76 -4.41 -0.03
N SER A 78 -8.45 -4.39 1.28
CA SER A 78 -8.37 -5.64 2.06
C SER A 78 -9.68 -5.93 2.81
N TRP A 79 -10.27 -7.10 2.51
CA TRP A 79 -11.45 -7.63 3.18
C TRP A 79 -11.18 -9.05 3.64
N ALA A 80 -11.43 -9.33 4.91
CA ALA A 80 -11.35 -10.68 5.45
C ALA A 80 -12.71 -11.37 5.26
N TRP A 81 -13.03 -11.74 4.02
CA TRP A 81 -14.34 -12.32 3.69
C TRP A 81 -14.64 -13.62 4.43
N ALA A 82 -13.63 -14.45 4.71
CA ALA A 82 -13.79 -15.70 5.44
C ALA A 82 -14.41 -15.52 6.85
N PRO A 83 -13.84 -14.70 7.76
CA PRO A 83 -14.46 -14.44 9.07
C PRO A 83 -15.78 -13.65 8.95
N GLY A 84 -15.91 -12.78 7.94
CA GLY A 84 -17.17 -12.08 7.67
C GLY A 84 -18.32 -13.03 7.34
N LEU A 85 -18.15 -13.90 6.34
CA LEU A 85 -19.18 -14.86 5.92
C LEU A 85 -19.50 -15.84 7.05
N GLY A 86 -18.49 -16.26 7.83
CA GLY A 86 -18.70 -17.05 9.04
C GLY A 86 -19.61 -16.35 10.06
N ALA A 87 -19.36 -15.07 10.37
CA ALA A 87 -20.19 -14.31 11.29
C ALA A 87 -21.61 -14.06 10.77
N GLY A 88 -21.76 -13.84 9.46
CA GLY A 88 -23.07 -13.74 8.81
C GLY A 88 -23.90 -15.01 8.92
N LEU A 89 -23.29 -16.17 8.62
CA LEU A 89 -23.94 -17.48 8.73
C LEU A 89 -24.31 -17.82 10.18
N VAL A 90 -23.42 -17.54 11.14
CA VAL A 90 -23.71 -17.71 12.57
C VAL A 90 -24.87 -16.79 13.00
N THR A 91 -24.91 -15.55 12.52
CA THR A 91 -26.00 -14.60 12.82
C THR A 91 -27.34 -15.09 12.27
N LEU A 92 -27.37 -15.61 11.03
CA LEU A 92 -28.57 -16.22 10.45
C LEU A 92 -29.02 -17.44 11.26
N TRP A 93 -28.08 -18.33 11.58
CA TRP A 93 -28.35 -19.53 12.35
C TRP A 93 -28.87 -19.21 13.76
N PHE A 94 -28.31 -18.18 14.41
CA PHE A 94 -28.68 -17.76 15.76
C PHE A 94 -30.03 -17.05 15.83
N ILE A 95 -30.30 -16.15 14.87
CA ILE A 95 -31.60 -15.49 14.73
C ILE A 95 -32.70 -16.53 14.46
N GLN A 96 -32.37 -17.63 13.78
CA GLN A 96 -33.29 -18.73 13.52
C GLN A 96 -33.45 -19.72 14.70
N ARG A 97 -32.63 -19.66 15.78
CA ARG A 97 -32.56 -20.74 16.79
C ARG A 97 -32.44 -20.34 18.28
N ARG A 98 -32.99 -19.22 18.77
CA ARG A 98 -32.87 -18.86 20.22
C ARG A 98 -33.17 -20.04 21.18
N PRO A 99 -32.22 -20.41 22.08
CA PRO A 99 -32.26 -19.94 23.48
C PRO A 99 -30.86 -19.59 24.09
N THR A 100 -30.83 -19.14 25.36
CA THR A 100 -30.06 -17.96 25.84
C THR A 100 -28.90 -18.13 26.86
N ALA A 101 -28.26 -19.29 27.11
CA ALA A 101 -27.16 -19.34 28.12
C ALA A 101 -25.85 -20.07 27.72
N GLY A 102 -25.89 -21.09 26.86
CA GLY A 102 -24.68 -21.84 26.48
C GLY A 102 -23.70 -21.07 25.59
N VAL A 103 -24.19 -20.05 24.89
CA VAL A 103 -23.46 -19.33 23.84
C VAL A 103 -22.46 -18.36 24.43
N ILE A 104 -22.79 -17.75 25.58
CA ILE A 104 -21.88 -16.83 26.28
C ILE A 104 -20.63 -17.60 26.76
N ARG A 105 -20.78 -18.83 27.25
CA ARG A 105 -19.64 -19.66 27.68
C ARG A 105 -18.78 -20.15 26.51
N ALA A 106 -19.41 -20.50 25.38
CA ALA A 106 -18.68 -20.91 24.18
C ALA A 106 -17.88 -19.76 23.56
N VAL A 107 -18.45 -18.55 23.52
CA VAL A 107 -17.78 -17.35 23.02
C VAL A 107 -16.60 -16.96 23.92
N ALA A 108 -16.75 -17.02 25.24
CA ALA A 108 -15.65 -16.72 26.15
C ALA A 108 -14.46 -17.67 25.98
N LEU A 109 -14.72 -18.97 25.77
CA LEU A 109 -13.66 -19.96 25.56
C LEU A 109 -12.98 -19.85 24.20
N THR A 110 -13.71 -19.51 23.14
CA THR A 110 -13.12 -19.31 21.81
C THR A 110 -12.31 -18.02 21.74
N VAL A 111 -12.75 -16.95 22.38
CA VAL A 111 -11.98 -15.70 22.49
C VAL A 111 -10.69 -15.94 23.28
N LEU A 112 -10.75 -16.68 24.39
CA LEU A 112 -9.55 -17.02 25.16
C LEU A 112 -8.59 -17.91 24.35
N ALA A 113 -9.09 -18.95 23.67
CA ALA A 113 -8.28 -19.83 22.83
C ALA A 113 -7.67 -19.11 21.61
N ALA A 114 -8.33 -18.07 21.08
CA ALA A 114 -7.85 -17.30 19.94
C ALA A 114 -6.83 -16.19 20.33
N THR A 115 -6.93 -15.66 21.55
CA THR A 115 -6.08 -14.55 22.02
C THR A 115 -4.77 -15.01 22.65
N VAL A 116 -4.76 -16.15 23.36
CA VAL A 116 -3.56 -16.70 24.01
C VAL A 116 -2.38 -16.94 23.04
N PRO A 117 -2.58 -17.49 21.83
CA PRO A 117 -1.50 -17.65 20.85
C PRO A 117 -0.99 -16.32 20.28
N LEU A 118 -1.82 -15.27 20.29
CA LEU A 118 -1.45 -13.94 19.79
C LEU A 118 -0.56 -13.19 20.79
N VAL A 119 -0.84 -13.32 22.09
CA VAL A 119 -0.03 -12.72 23.16
C VAL A 119 1.30 -13.45 23.34
N LEU A 120 1.33 -14.76 23.09
CA LEU A 120 2.54 -15.58 23.21
C LEU A 120 3.36 -15.67 21.91
N ARG A 121 2.98 -14.95 20.86
CA ARG A 121 3.76 -14.92 19.62
C ARG A 121 5.08 -14.16 19.87
N PRO A 122 6.25 -14.81 19.68
CA PRO A 122 7.51 -14.08 19.72
C PRO A 122 7.47 -13.04 18.60
N VAL A 123 7.59 -11.76 18.96
CA VAL A 123 7.80 -10.68 17.99
C VAL A 123 9.11 -11.02 17.27
N PRO A 124 9.10 -11.29 15.95
CA PRO A 124 10.36 -11.47 15.25
C PRO A 124 11.13 -10.17 15.42
N ALA A 125 12.32 -10.26 16.03
CA ALA A 125 13.23 -9.13 16.05
C ALA A 125 13.39 -8.67 14.61
N ALA A 126 12.90 -7.48 14.28
CA ALA A 126 13.02 -6.91 12.95
C ALA A 126 14.52 -6.92 12.62
N THR A 127 14.95 -7.87 11.80
CA THR A 127 16.30 -7.91 11.28
C THR A 127 16.43 -6.63 10.50
N ALA A 128 17.10 -5.63 11.09
CA ALA A 128 17.17 -4.30 10.51
C ALA A 128 17.83 -4.43 9.14
N ALA A 129 17.02 -4.33 8.09
CA ALA A 129 17.50 -4.43 6.73
C ALA A 129 18.52 -3.32 6.50
N THR A 130 19.70 -3.70 6.01
CA THR A 130 20.77 -2.75 5.67
C THR A 130 20.74 -2.45 4.20
N LEU A 131 20.93 -1.18 3.85
CA LEU A 131 21.13 -0.76 2.47
C LEU A 131 22.43 -1.40 1.93
N PRO A 132 22.39 -2.12 0.80
CA PRO A 132 23.59 -2.69 0.18
C PRO A 132 24.66 -1.62 -0.09
N SER A 133 25.93 -1.91 0.19
CA SER A 133 27.07 -0.99 -0.05
C SER A 133 27.52 -0.91 -1.51
N THR A 134 26.89 -1.69 -2.39
CA THR A 134 27.22 -1.74 -3.82
C THR A 134 26.99 -0.39 -4.48
N ALA A 135 27.94 0.09 -5.26
CA ALA A 135 27.76 1.31 -6.04
C ALA A 135 26.81 1.05 -7.22
N LEU A 136 25.97 2.04 -7.55
CA LEU A 136 25.08 2.03 -8.71
C LEU A 136 25.54 3.10 -9.72
N PRO A 137 25.27 2.93 -11.03
CA PRO A 137 25.60 3.96 -12.01
C PRO A 137 24.82 5.24 -11.73
N LEU A 138 25.52 6.36 -11.60
CA LEU A 138 24.94 7.68 -11.38
C LEU A 138 24.77 8.41 -12.72
N LEU A 139 23.51 8.68 -13.10
CA LEU A 139 23.19 9.60 -14.17
C LEU A 139 23.18 11.02 -13.59
N ALA A 140 24.28 11.75 -13.81
CA ALA A 140 24.39 13.14 -13.38
C ALA A 140 23.56 14.07 -14.26
N ALA A 141 23.02 15.13 -13.65
CA ALA A 141 22.21 16.11 -14.34
C ALA A 141 22.99 16.77 -15.51
N GLY A 142 22.39 16.79 -16.70
CA GLY A 142 23.00 17.36 -17.90
C GLY A 142 24.22 16.63 -18.49
N ALA A 143 24.65 15.49 -17.94
CA ALA A 143 25.84 14.77 -18.41
C ALA A 143 25.65 14.09 -19.78
N ALA A 144 26.69 14.02 -20.60
CA ALA A 144 26.64 13.26 -21.86
C ALA A 144 26.43 11.75 -21.60
N LEU A 145 25.84 11.04 -22.56
CA LEU A 145 25.64 9.57 -22.58
C LEU A 145 26.97 8.81 -22.71
N THR A 146 27.89 9.04 -21.79
CA THR A 146 29.05 8.20 -21.51
C THR A 146 28.67 7.23 -20.39
N PRO A 147 29.29 6.03 -20.29
CA PRO A 147 28.90 5.08 -19.26
C PRO A 147 28.95 5.76 -17.88
N PRO A 148 27.83 5.83 -17.14
CA PRO A 148 27.75 6.61 -15.92
C PRO A 148 28.70 6.06 -14.86
N PRO A 149 29.39 6.92 -14.09
CA PRO A 149 30.29 6.47 -13.03
C PRO A 149 29.48 5.72 -11.96
N LEU A 150 30.10 4.70 -11.34
CA LEU A 150 29.51 4.01 -10.21
C LEU A 150 29.69 4.86 -8.94
N GLN A 151 28.59 5.18 -8.25
CA GLN A 151 28.62 5.90 -6.99
C GLN A 151 27.75 5.20 -5.93
N ALA A 152 28.22 5.23 -4.68
CA ALA A 152 27.43 4.76 -3.55
C ALA A 152 26.29 5.72 -3.20
N LEU A 153 25.20 5.20 -2.66
CA LEU A 153 24.06 5.99 -2.18
C LEU A 153 24.45 6.76 -0.91
N PRO A 154 23.91 7.98 -0.69
CA PRO A 154 24.20 8.79 0.48
C PRO A 154 23.74 8.12 1.78
N ARG A 155 24.57 8.29 2.83
CA ARG A 155 24.32 7.81 4.19
C ARG A 155 24.92 8.83 5.18
N PRO A 156 24.17 9.33 6.16
CA PRO A 156 22.72 9.19 6.31
C PRO A 156 21.96 9.89 5.18
N GLY A 157 20.76 9.41 4.86
CA GLY A 157 19.95 10.01 3.82
C GLY A 157 18.66 9.29 3.54
N VAL A 158 17.96 9.75 2.51
CA VAL A 158 16.71 9.19 2.03
C VAL A 158 16.90 8.61 0.64
N VAL A 159 16.43 7.38 0.43
CA VAL A 159 16.49 6.66 -0.86
C VAL A 159 15.08 6.50 -1.40
N ASN A 160 14.76 7.17 -2.50
CA ASN A 160 13.45 7.11 -3.15
C ASN A 160 13.55 6.26 -4.43
N PHE A 161 12.74 5.21 -4.51
CA PHE A 161 12.62 4.36 -5.68
C PHE A 161 11.50 4.87 -6.59
N TRP A 162 11.81 5.12 -7.85
CA TRP A 162 10.90 5.74 -8.81
C TRP A 162 11.03 5.14 -10.22
N ALA A 163 10.10 5.48 -11.11
CA ALA A 163 10.13 5.15 -12.53
C ALA A 163 9.39 6.21 -13.37
N THR A 164 9.76 6.40 -14.64
CA THR A 164 9.17 7.43 -15.50
C THR A 164 7.70 7.18 -15.81
N TRP A 165 7.30 5.90 -15.87
CA TRP A 165 5.92 5.48 -16.12
C TRP A 165 5.02 5.55 -14.89
N CYS A 166 5.55 5.85 -13.69
CA CYS A 166 4.82 5.88 -12.42
C CYS A 166 4.21 7.28 -12.17
N PRO A 167 2.88 7.49 -12.33
CA PRO A 167 2.28 8.82 -12.15
C PRO A 167 2.49 9.46 -10.76
N PRO A 168 2.34 8.76 -9.62
CA PRO A 168 2.58 9.36 -8.32
C PRO A 168 4.06 9.72 -8.10
N CYS A 169 4.99 8.96 -8.69
CA CYS A 169 6.41 9.29 -8.65
C CYS A 169 6.69 10.62 -9.36
N ARG A 170 6.14 10.80 -10.57
CA ARG A 170 6.29 12.03 -11.35
C ARG A 170 5.78 13.27 -10.62
N ALA A 171 4.69 13.13 -9.87
CA ALA A 171 4.11 14.23 -9.09
C ALA A 171 5.00 14.64 -7.90
N GLU A 172 5.79 13.70 -7.35
CA GLU A 172 6.68 13.91 -6.21
C GLU A 172 8.05 14.47 -6.62
N LEU A 173 8.53 14.19 -7.83
CA LEU A 173 9.88 14.58 -8.29
C LEU A 173 10.21 16.07 -8.09
N PRO A 174 9.33 17.06 -8.35
CA PRO A 174 9.65 18.47 -8.11
C PRO A 174 9.95 18.79 -6.64
N LEU A 175 9.27 18.12 -5.70
CA LEU A 175 9.52 18.27 -4.26
C LEU A 175 10.91 17.75 -3.92
N LEU A 176 11.25 16.55 -4.40
CA LEU A 176 12.56 15.92 -4.16
C LEU A 176 13.69 16.71 -4.81
N ALA A 177 13.49 17.18 -6.04
CA ALA A 177 14.44 18.03 -6.76
C ALA A 177 14.75 19.33 -6.00
N SER A 178 13.72 19.99 -5.48
CA SER A 178 13.86 21.20 -4.67
C SER A 178 14.66 20.92 -3.38
N ALA A 179 14.38 19.81 -2.70
CA ALA A 179 15.11 19.42 -1.49
C ALA A 179 16.58 19.03 -1.79
N MET A 180 16.84 18.36 -2.91
CA MET A 180 18.20 18.06 -3.38
C MET A 180 18.98 19.35 -3.67
N ALA A 181 18.36 20.33 -4.31
CA ALA A 181 18.97 21.64 -4.56
C ALA A 181 19.27 22.42 -3.26
N GLN A 182 18.56 22.14 -2.18
CA GLN A 182 18.84 22.66 -0.83
C GLN A 182 19.94 21.88 -0.10
N GLY A 183 20.51 20.85 -0.71
CA GLY A 183 21.58 20.04 -0.15
C GLY A 183 21.11 18.90 0.75
N GLU A 184 19.82 18.53 0.70
CA GLU A 184 19.34 17.37 1.45
C GLU A 184 19.89 16.06 0.85
N PRO A 185 20.35 15.10 1.68
CA PRO A 185 20.94 13.85 1.23
C PRO A 185 19.88 12.88 0.71
N ILE A 186 19.44 13.09 -0.53
CA ILE A 186 18.41 12.31 -1.21
C ILE A 186 19.03 11.57 -2.40
N ALA A 187 18.76 10.27 -2.51
CA ALA A 187 19.06 9.49 -3.71
C ALA A 187 17.77 9.09 -4.42
N LEU A 188 17.63 9.57 -5.66
CA LEU A 188 16.62 9.10 -6.60
C LEU A 188 17.15 7.85 -7.30
N VAL A 189 16.48 6.72 -7.12
CA VAL A 189 16.89 5.42 -7.68
C VAL A 189 15.83 4.97 -8.68
N ASN A 190 16.16 5.07 -9.96
CA ASN A 190 15.31 4.60 -11.04
C ASN A 190 15.38 3.07 -11.16
N VAL A 191 14.24 2.43 -11.42
CA VAL A 191 14.11 0.96 -11.50
C VAL A 191 13.73 0.52 -12.91
N GLY A 192 14.60 -0.27 -13.55
CA GLY A 192 14.27 -1.00 -14.78
C GLY A 192 14.28 -0.22 -16.10
N GLU A 193 14.77 1.03 -16.11
CA GLU A 193 14.82 1.86 -17.34
C GLU A 193 16.26 2.17 -17.75
N SER A 194 16.46 2.45 -19.05
CA SER A 194 17.78 2.81 -19.56
C SER A 194 18.15 4.25 -19.14
N GLY A 195 19.44 4.53 -19.01
CA GLY A 195 19.90 5.90 -18.71
C GLY A 195 19.46 6.92 -19.77
N ALA A 196 19.30 6.51 -21.03
CA ALA A 196 18.82 7.37 -22.09
C ALA A 196 17.34 7.74 -21.92
N ASP A 197 16.49 6.79 -21.52
CA ASP A 197 15.06 7.03 -21.27
C ASP A 197 14.87 7.94 -20.06
N VAL A 198 15.60 7.66 -18.98
CA VAL A 198 15.57 8.48 -17.75
C VAL A 198 16.06 9.90 -18.04
N GLN A 199 17.16 10.06 -18.78
CA GLN A 199 17.68 11.37 -19.15
C GLN A 199 16.71 12.15 -20.04
N ALA A 200 16.10 11.48 -21.03
CA ALA A 200 15.11 12.10 -21.90
C ALA A 200 13.92 12.61 -21.09
N PHE A 201 13.40 11.78 -20.18
CA PHE A 201 12.32 12.15 -19.27
C PHE A 201 12.69 13.37 -18.41
N LEU A 202 13.86 13.35 -17.74
CA LEU A 202 14.29 14.44 -16.86
C LEU A 202 14.43 15.77 -17.64
N ARG A 203 15.00 15.72 -18.85
CA ARG A 203 15.12 16.88 -19.74
C ARG A 203 13.76 17.42 -20.17
N ASP A 204 12.85 16.56 -20.62
CA ASP A 204 11.51 16.95 -21.08
C ASP A 204 10.68 17.58 -19.96
N HIS A 205 10.91 17.12 -18.73
CA HIS A 205 10.28 17.64 -17.52
C HIS A 205 11.06 18.79 -16.84
N ARG A 206 12.20 19.22 -17.42
CA ARG A 206 13.07 20.30 -16.89
C ARG A 206 13.51 20.05 -15.44
N LEU A 207 13.79 18.80 -15.10
CA LEU A 207 14.28 18.38 -13.80
C LEU A 207 15.80 18.22 -13.88
N ASP A 208 16.52 19.11 -13.20
CA ASP A 208 17.98 19.08 -13.09
C ASP A 208 18.38 18.33 -11.82
N VAL A 209 18.28 16.99 -11.85
CA VAL A 209 18.57 16.12 -10.71
C VAL A 209 19.39 14.92 -11.12
N ASP A 210 20.24 14.48 -10.21
CA ASP A 210 20.97 13.22 -10.34
C ASP A 210 20.05 12.03 -10.05
N SER A 211 20.19 10.95 -10.80
CA SER A 211 19.47 9.71 -10.54
C SER A 211 20.39 8.50 -10.69
N TRP A 212 20.34 7.60 -9.71
CA TRP A 212 20.97 6.29 -9.79
C TRP A 212 20.12 5.38 -10.68
N LEU A 213 20.79 4.53 -11.46
CA LEU A 213 20.18 3.54 -12.35
C LEU A 213 20.36 2.12 -11.80
N GLY A 214 19.59 1.16 -12.31
CA GLY A 214 19.69 -0.25 -11.92
C GLY A 214 19.12 -0.52 -10.52
N GLY A 215 18.09 0.23 -10.12
CA GLY A 215 17.47 0.14 -8.81
C GLY A 215 16.86 -1.23 -8.48
N GLU A 216 16.59 -2.08 -9.48
CA GLU A 216 16.11 -3.45 -9.29
C GLU A 216 17.07 -4.32 -8.47
N ARG A 217 18.38 -4.02 -8.51
CA ARG A 217 19.42 -4.67 -7.69
C ARG A 217 19.21 -4.42 -6.20
N PHE A 218 18.49 -3.36 -5.85
CA PHE A 218 18.23 -2.92 -4.47
C PHE A 218 16.77 -3.16 -4.11
N SER A 219 15.83 -2.88 -5.00
CA SER A 219 14.39 -3.03 -4.74
C SER A 219 14.00 -4.47 -4.45
N VAL A 220 14.58 -5.45 -5.15
CA VAL A 220 14.29 -6.88 -4.96
C VAL A 220 14.74 -7.39 -3.57
N PRO A 221 16.03 -7.29 -3.16
CA PRO A 221 16.46 -7.75 -1.84
C PRO A 221 15.85 -6.94 -0.70
N LEU A 222 15.48 -5.68 -0.93
CA LEU A 222 14.80 -4.82 0.05
C LEU A 222 13.27 -4.97 0.01
N GLN A 223 12.72 -5.88 -0.80
CA GLN A 223 11.27 -6.13 -0.91
C GLN A 223 10.48 -4.84 -1.17
N VAL A 224 10.97 -3.99 -2.05
CA VAL A 224 10.25 -2.80 -2.55
C VAL A 224 9.36 -3.26 -3.70
N SER A 225 8.06 -3.37 -3.43
CA SER A 225 7.06 -3.93 -4.34
C SER A 225 6.08 -2.90 -4.93
N GLY A 226 6.19 -1.62 -4.53
CA GLY A 226 5.35 -0.54 -5.03
C GLY A 226 6.12 0.77 -5.16
N PHE A 227 5.66 1.65 -6.05
CA PHE A 227 6.32 2.93 -6.33
C PHE A 227 5.35 4.12 -6.17
N PRO A 228 5.82 5.27 -5.67
CA PRO A 228 7.15 5.46 -5.10
C PRO A 228 7.29 4.76 -3.74
N THR A 229 8.49 4.31 -3.40
CA THR A 229 8.85 3.85 -2.05
C THR A 229 10.08 4.61 -1.59
N THR A 230 10.03 5.15 -0.39
CA THR A 230 11.10 5.94 0.20
C THR A 230 11.63 5.26 1.46
N LEU A 231 12.94 5.11 1.57
CA LEU A 231 13.63 4.53 2.73
C LEU A 231 14.47 5.61 3.43
N ALA A 232 14.37 5.73 4.75
CA ALA A 232 15.31 6.51 5.55
C ALA A 232 16.45 5.59 6.01
N VAL A 233 17.68 6.02 5.75
CA VAL A 233 18.89 5.23 5.98
C VAL A 233 19.84 6.03 6.88
N ASN A 234 20.26 5.44 8.00
CA ASN A 234 21.18 6.09 8.92
C ASN A 234 22.64 6.05 8.43
N ALA A 235 23.57 6.65 9.19
CA ALA A 235 25.00 6.67 8.86
C ALA A 235 25.62 5.27 8.74
N ALA A 236 25.14 4.31 9.55
CA ALA A 236 25.56 2.90 9.48
C ALA A 236 24.98 2.13 8.28
N GLY A 237 24.11 2.75 7.47
CA GLY A 237 23.45 2.09 6.34
C GLY A 237 22.24 1.23 6.74
N ARG A 238 21.74 1.35 7.98
CA ARG A 238 20.53 0.65 8.42
C ARG A 238 19.30 1.42 7.96
N ILE A 239 18.30 0.69 7.49
CA ILE A 239 16.99 1.26 7.15
C ILE A 239 16.24 1.47 8.47
N VAL A 240 16.01 2.74 8.82
CA VAL A 240 15.37 3.15 10.08
C VAL A 240 13.90 3.50 9.90
N ALA A 241 13.48 3.80 8.67
CA ALA A 241 12.07 3.97 8.32
C ALA A 241 11.82 3.64 6.83
N ARG A 242 10.56 3.33 6.52
CA ARG A 242 10.05 3.08 5.17
C ARG A 242 8.73 3.80 4.99
N HIS A 243 8.53 4.39 3.82
CA HIS A 243 7.28 5.04 3.40
C HIS A 243 6.90 4.53 2.00
N LEU A 244 5.66 4.10 1.84
CA LEU A 244 5.09 3.67 0.55
C LEU A 244 4.07 4.71 0.08
N GLY A 245 4.24 5.20 -1.15
CA GLY A 245 3.40 6.25 -1.75
C GLY A 245 4.08 7.62 -1.77
N PRO A 246 3.45 8.63 -2.38
CA PRO A 246 4.03 9.96 -2.54
C PRO A 246 4.25 10.64 -1.19
N LEU A 247 5.32 11.42 -1.07
CA LEU A 247 5.63 12.22 0.11
C LEU A 247 5.03 13.63 0.01
N SER A 248 4.59 14.12 1.15
CA SER A 248 4.51 15.56 1.44
C SER A 248 5.86 16.09 1.92
N GLY A 249 6.05 17.42 1.87
CA GLY A 249 7.26 18.05 2.41
C GLY A 249 7.49 17.74 3.90
N ALA A 250 6.42 17.66 4.70
CA ALA A 250 6.52 17.31 6.12
C ALA A 250 7.01 15.86 6.33
N GLN A 251 6.52 14.91 5.51
CA GLN A 251 6.97 13.51 5.57
C GLN A 251 8.42 13.37 5.14
N LEU A 252 8.84 14.07 4.08
CA LEU A 252 10.22 14.09 3.64
C LEU A 252 11.15 14.58 4.76
N GLN A 253 10.79 15.69 5.42
CA GLN A 253 11.58 16.25 6.52
C GLN A 253 11.64 15.31 7.73
N SER A 254 10.53 14.63 8.06
CA SER A 254 10.52 13.60 9.11
C SER A 254 11.47 12.43 8.80
N LEU A 255 11.47 11.92 7.55
CA LEU A 255 12.37 10.84 7.14
C LEU A 255 13.84 11.28 7.15
N LEU A 256 14.14 12.51 6.70
CA LEU A 256 15.48 13.08 6.77
C LEU A 256 15.96 13.24 8.22
N ALA A 257 15.09 13.67 9.14
CA ALA A 257 15.40 13.77 10.55
C ALA A 257 15.69 12.39 11.17
N LEU A 258 14.89 11.37 10.85
CA LEU A 258 15.13 9.99 11.30
C LEU A 258 16.44 9.43 10.77
N ALA A 259 16.78 9.69 9.50
CA ALA A 259 18.04 9.28 8.91
C ALA A 259 19.24 9.93 9.62
N LYS A 260 19.16 11.23 9.94
CA LYS A 260 20.25 11.99 10.60
C LYS A 260 20.35 11.69 12.10
N GLY A 261 19.24 11.43 12.78
CA GLY A 261 19.17 11.28 14.24
C GLY A 261 19.37 9.86 14.77
N ALA A 262 19.27 8.84 13.91
CA ALA A 262 19.49 7.45 14.32
C ALA A 262 21.00 7.13 14.36
N PRO A 263 21.52 6.57 15.48
CA PRO A 263 22.92 6.17 15.61
C PRO A 263 23.31 5.04 14.66
#